data_AF-A0A7S3MFR1-F1
#
_entry.id   AF-A0A7S3MFR1-F1
#
_cell.length_a   1.000
_cell.length_b   1.000
_cell.length_c   1.000
_cell.angle_alpha   90.00
_cell.angle_beta   90.00
_cell.angle_gamma   90.00
#
_symmetry.space_group_name_H-M   'P 1'
#
loop_
_entity.id
_entity.type
_entity.pdbx_description
1 polymer ?
#
loop_
_entity_poly.entity_id
_entity_poly.type
_entity_poly.pdbx_seq_one_letter_code
_entity_poly.pdbx_strand_id
1 'polypeptide(L)'
;DSKMTNIIKVAMADYAEEQYDVLVTTQTKLTVQNFIDRVRKEMVRIEVHEKPDATVMCSEYSDKPAVVKNLVTFDFYSLEGFAATHSTGKRKNHETAKVEQTVCSIFPRRLATCEVDNQFYSDEGYRFVLAKHPALRSKHLKILGGYRCQEYVEKKAEVLTEDTLEFLSWEGYFKLFRHKQLTGGLYNYLLTIDQEGYFFRLGQKLPPEEASRIVDKARFLAGGGEWASFTDDQHDAYWYNLRDKVVTKTNPYFSY
;
A
#
# COMPACT_ATOMS: atom_id res chain seq x y z
N ASP A 1 -4.28 -13.96 -58.21
CA ASP A 1 -3.98 -12.56 -57.87
C ASP A 1 -5.19 -11.68 -57.59
N SER A 2 -5.83 -11.88 -56.43
CA SER A 2 -6.67 -10.85 -55.79
C SER A 2 -6.59 -10.95 -54.26
N LYS A 3 -6.36 -12.17 -53.74
CA LYS A 3 -6.04 -12.43 -52.33
C LYS A 3 -4.76 -11.73 -51.86
N MET A 4 -3.67 -11.77 -52.65
CA MET A 4 -2.42 -11.07 -52.31
C MET A 4 -2.62 -9.55 -52.26
N THR A 5 -3.40 -9.00 -53.20
CA THR A 5 -3.74 -7.58 -53.26
C THR A 5 -4.56 -7.11 -52.06
N ASN A 6 -5.48 -7.94 -51.54
CA ASN A 6 -6.25 -7.61 -50.34
C ASN A 6 -5.42 -7.69 -49.05
N ILE A 7 -4.52 -8.67 -48.93
CA ILE A 7 -3.62 -8.79 -47.78
C ILE A 7 -2.69 -7.56 -47.70
N ILE A 8 -2.15 -7.12 -48.84
CA ILE A 8 -1.29 -5.93 -48.90
C ILE A 8 -2.08 -4.66 -48.54
N LYS A 9 -3.34 -4.53 -49.00
CA LYS A 9 -4.19 -3.37 -48.66
C LYS A 9 -4.51 -3.29 -47.17
N VAL A 10 -4.78 -4.43 -46.53
CA VAL A 10 -5.04 -4.48 -45.08
C VAL A 10 -3.76 -4.13 -44.30
N ALA A 11 -2.62 -4.73 -44.66
CA ALA A 11 -1.34 -4.42 -44.02
C ALA A 11 -0.91 -2.94 -44.19
N MET A 12 -1.24 -2.32 -45.33
CA MET A 12 -1.00 -0.88 -45.54
C MET A 12 -1.96 0.01 -44.74
N ALA A 13 -3.19 -0.44 -44.51
CA ALA A 13 -4.16 0.28 -43.67
C ALA A 13 -3.75 0.19 -42.18
N ASP A 14 -3.37 -0.99 -41.71
CA ASP A 14 -2.87 -1.21 -40.34
C ASP A 14 -1.58 -0.41 -40.10
N TYR A 15 -0.65 -0.41 -41.06
CA TYR A 15 0.56 0.41 -40.98
C TYR A 15 0.25 1.92 -40.98
N ALA A 16 -0.76 2.36 -41.74
CA ALA A 16 -1.17 3.77 -41.74
C ALA A 16 -1.85 4.18 -40.42
N GLU A 17 -2.62 3.29 -39.79
CA GLU A 17 -3.17 3.48 -38.44
C GLU A 17 -2.07 3.52 -37.37
N GLU A 18 -1.11 2.60 -37.41
CA GLU A 18 0.05 2.62 -36.49
C GLU A 18 0.90 3.88 -36.68
N GLN A 19 1.14 4.33 -37.91
CA GLN A 19 1.83 5.58 -38.17
C GLN A 19 1.02 6.79 -37.69
N TYR A 20 -0.31 6.77 -37.80
CA TYR A 20 -1.19 7.82 -37.30
C TYR A 20 -1.18 7.88 -35.77
N ASP A 21 -1.25 6.73 -35.09
CA ASP A 21 -1.14 6.65 -33.63
C ASP A 21 0.23 7.10 -33.15
N VAL A 22 1.31 6.71 -33.83
CA VAL A 22 2.68 7.19 -33.53
C VAL A 22 2.79 8.70 -33.77
N LEU A 23 2.17 9.24 -34.83
CA LEU A 23 2.15 10.69 -35.12
C LEU A 23 1.35 11.48 -34.06
N VAL A 24 0.21 10.95 -33.62
CA VAL A 24 -0.64 11.52 -32.57
C VAL A 24 0.07 11.48 -31.22
N THR A 25 0.86 10.44 -30.96
CA THR A 25 1.66 10.31 -29.73
C THR A 25 2.88 11.25 -29.74
N THR A 26 3.45 11.57 -30.90
CA THR A 26 4.65 12.41 -31.04
C THR A 26 4.38 13.91 -31.28
N GLN A 27 3.13 14.34 -31.54
CA GLN A 27 2.81 15.75 -31.82
C GLN A 27 2.48 16.65 -30.61
N THR A 28 2.65 16.20 -29.36
CA THR A 28 2.70 17.16 -28.25
C THR A 28 4.13 17.67 -28.08
N LYS A 29 4.45 18.77 -28.80
CA LYS A 29 5.56 19.64 -28.38
C LYS A 29 5.32 20.00 -26.91
N LEU A 30 6.11 19.43 -26.00
CA LEU A 30 6.15 19.84 -24.61
C LEU A 30 6.51 21.33 -24.58
N THR A 31 5.53 22.18 -24.34
CA THR A 31 5.79 23.56 -23.96
C THR A 31 6.54 23.54 -22.62
N VAL A 32 7.36 24.56 -22.35
CA VAL A 32 8.06 24.69 -21.05
C VAL A 32 7.05 24.61 -19.91
N GLN A 33 5.84 25.14 -20.10
CA GLN A 33 4.75 25.04 -19.13
C GLN A 33 4.25 23.61 -18.95
N ASN A 34 4.03 22.84 -20.03
CA ASN A 34 3.63 21.44 -19.94
C ASN A 34 4.74 20.56 -19.32
N PHE A 35 6.02 20.88 -19.55
CA PHE A 35 7.14 20.22 -18.89
C PHE A 35 7.17 20.54 -17.40
N ILE A 36 7.02 21.82 -17.02
CA ILE A 36 6.93 22.25 -15.62
C ILE A 36 5.73 21.60 -14.93
N ASP A 37 4.58 21.52 -15.58
CA ASP A 37 3.38 20.91 -15.01
C ASP A 37 3.53 19.39 -14.87
N ARG A 38 4.23 18.74 -15.81
CA ARG A 38 4.58 17.32 -15.73
C ARG A 38 5.61 17.04 -14.62
N VAL A 39 6.65 17.87 -14.51
CA VAL A 39 7.64 17.81 -13.42
C VAL A 39 6.98 18.08 -12.08
N ARG A 40 6.06 19.05 -11.97
CA ARG A 40 5.28 19.31 -10.76
C ARG A 40 4.36 18.14 -10.43
N LYS A 41 3.74 17.51 -11.43
CA LYS A 41 2.88 16.34 -11.23
C LYS A 41 3.70 15.12 -10.80
N GLU A 42 4.91 14.93 -11.34
CA GLU A 42 5.84 13.90 -10.89
C GLU A 42 6.49 14.23 -9.55
N MET A 43 6.80 15.49 -9.24
CA MET A 43 7.25 15.93 -7.91
C MET A 43 6.16 15.73 -6.87
N VAL A 44 4.90 16.08 -7.17
CA VAL A 44 3.75 15.78 -6.31
C VAL A 44 3.55 14.27 -6.23
N ARG A 45 3.72 13.51 -7.31
CA ARG A 45 3.67 12.06 -7.24
C ARG A 45 4.77 11.50 -6.34
N ILE A 46 6.01 11.97 -6.44
CA ILE A 46 7.17 11.53 -5.64
C ILE A 46 7.04 12.00 -4.17
N GLU A 47 6.61 13.25 -3.95
CA GLU A 47 6.51 13.88 -2.62
C GLU A 47 5.17 13.61 -1.91
N VAL A 48 4.11 13.18 -2.62
CA VAL A 48 2.74 12.99 -2.10
C VAL A 48 2.19 11.57 -2.32
N HIS A 49 2.45 10.92 -3.45
CA HIS A 49 1.95 9.55 -3.75
C HIS A 49 2.99 8.43 -3.52
N GLU A 50 4.28 8.71 -3.68
CA GLU A 50 5.43 7.86 -3.34
C GLU A 50 6.10 8.36 -2.05
N LYS A 51 5.32 8.98 -1.15
CA LYS A 51 5.80 9.64 0.06
C LYS A 51 6.88 8.84 0.78
N PRO A 52 7.90 9.53 1.33
CA PRO A 52 9.15 8.93 1.73
C PRO A 52 8.91 7.85 2.76
N ASP A 53 9.80 6.85 2.82
CA ASP A 53 9.87 5.89 3.93
C ASP A 53 9.93 6.55 5.34
N ALA A 54 10.04 7.88 5.41
CA ALA A 54 10.18 8.68 6.61
C ALA A 54 9.12 9.80 6.71
N THR A 55 8.62 10.00 7.91
CA THR A 55 7.78 11.15 8.27
C THR A 55 8.57 12.45 8.20
N VAL A 56 7.94 13.52 7.68
CA VAL A 56 8.53 14.87 7.74
C VAL A 56 8.45 15.37 9.16
N MET A 57 9.60 15.57 9.80
CA MET A 57 9.68 16.03 11.19
C MET A 57 9.72 17.56 11.28
N CYS A 58 9.37 18.08 12.45
CA CYS A 58 9.46 19.51 12.74
C CYS A 58 10.93 19.95 12.84
N SER A 59 11.25 21.09 12.22
CA SER A 59 12.57 21.71 12.27
C SER A 59 12.98 22.16 13.67
N GLU A 60 12.02 22.55 14.52
CA GLU A 60 12.26 22.97 15.90
C GLU A 60 12.30 21.78 16.87
N TYR A 61 11.36 20.84 16.72
CA TYR A 61 11.20 19.69 17.61
C TYR A 61 11.38 18.38 16.83
N SER A 62 12.57 17.80 16.91
CA SER A 62 12.95 16.60 16.13
C SER A 62 12.18 15.32 16.46
N ASP A 63 11.42 15.32 17.55
CA ASP A 63 10.54 14.25 18.02
C ASP A 63 9.10 14.41 17.54
N LYS A 64 8.72 15.59 17.03
CA LYS A 64 7.34 15.88 16.61
C LYS A 64 7.22 15.91 15.07
N PRO A 65 6.18 15.26 14.52
CA PRO A 65 5.91 15.31 13.09
C PRO A 65 5.46 16.73 12.70
N ALA A 66 5.81 17.14 11.50
CA ALA A 66 5.37 18.41 10.95
C ALA A 66 3.88 18.38 10.58
N VAL A 67 3.18 19.48 10.81
CA VAL A 67 1.77 19.65 10.43
C VAL A 67 1.60 20.86 9.50
N VAL A 68 2.55 21.80 9.55
CA VAL A 68 2.54 23.01 8.73
C VAL A 68 3.90 23.23 8.08
N LYS A 69 3.87 23.73 6.84
CA LYS A 69 5.03 24.24 6.12
C LYS A 69 4.96 25.75 6.13
N ASN A 70 6.04 26.41 6.52
CA ASN A 70 6.17 27.84 6.37
C ASN A 70 6.46 28.18 4.90
N LEU A 71 5.66 29.03 4.26
CA LEU A 71 5.84 29.38 2.84
C LEU A 71 6.89 30.46 2.58
N VAL A 72 7.36 31.14 3.63
CA VAL A 72 8.40 32.17 3.55
C VAL A 72 9.78 31.57 3.79
N THR A 73 9.94 30.73 4.82
CA THR A 73 11.23 30.09 5.14
C THR A 73 11.38 28.71 4.50
N PHE A 74 10.30 28.14 3.97
CA PHE A 74 10.23 26.79 3.42
C PHE A 74 10.50 25.64 4.42
N ASP A 75 10.61 25.96 5.71
CA ASP A 75 10.78 24.98 6.79
C ASP A 75 9.46 24.30 7.19
N PHE A 76 9.58 23.16 7.88
CA PHE A 76 8.47 22.37 8.36
C PHE A 76 8.35 22.42 9.87
N TYR A 77 7.13 22.57 10.40
CA TYR A 77 6.92 22.71 11.83
C TYR A 77 5.73 21.86 12.31
N SER A 78 5.83 21.36 13.54
CA SER A 78 4.65 21.01 14.34
C SER A 78 3.91 22.30 14.72
N LEU A 79 2.66 22.20 15.15
CA LEU A 79 1.90 23.39 15.58
C LEU A 79 2.59 24.11 16.74
N GLU A 80 3.17 23.36 17.68
CA GLU A 80 3.92 23.91 18.80
C GLU A 80 5.25 24.54 18.35
N GLY A 81 5.99 23.88 17.45
CA GLY A 81 7.25 24.40 16.93
C GLY A 81 7.04 25.68 16.11
N PHE A 82 5.94 25.74 15.36
CA PHE A 82 5.54 26.93 14.64
C PHE A 82 5.21 28.06 15.60
N ALA A 83 4.37 27.80 16.61
CA ALA A 83 4.01 28.79 17.62
C ALA A 83 5.24 29.32 18.39
N ALA A 84 6.18 28.45 18.74
CA ALA A 84 7.42 28.84 19.42
C ALA A 84 8.25 29.83 18.59
N THR A 85 8.36 29.59 17.29
CA THR A 85 9.24 30.36 16.38
C THR A 85 8.54 31.53 15.68
N HIS A 86 7.21 31.56 15.65
CA HIS A 86 6.38 32.54 14.92
C HIS A 86 5.42 33.33 15.84
N SER A 87 5.47 33.14 17.16
CA SER A 87 4.65 33.92 18.11
C SER A 87 5.02 35.41 18.18
N THR A 88 6.26 35.78 17.83
CA THR A 88 6.78 37.15 17.98
C THR A 88 7.59 37.62 16.77
N GLY A 89 7.73 38.95 16.63
CA GLY A 89 8.60 39.58 15.64
C GLY A 89 8.12 39.48 14.18
N LYS A 90 9.07 39.60 13.24
CA LYS A 90 8.80 39.66 11.79
C LYS A 90 8.19 38.37 11.21
N ARG A 91 8.24 37.27 11.95
CA ARG A 91 7.80 35.94 11.50
C ARG A 91 6.31 35.67 11.73
N LYS A 92 5.62 36.50 12.52
CA LYS A 92 4.23 36.29 12.93
C LYS A 92 3.21 36.16 11.79
N ASN A 93 3.48 36.82 10.67
CA ASN A 93 2.58 36.84 9.52
C ASN A 93 3.07 35.95 8.37
N HIS A 94 3.98 35.00 8.63
CA HIS A 94 4.39 34.06 7.60
C HIS A 94 3.20 33.18 7.18
N GLU A 95 2.97 33.12 5.88
CA GLU A 95 1.96 32.22 5.32
C GLU A 95 2.34 30.76 5.55
N THR A 96 1.33 29.91 5.72
CA THR A 96 1.51 28.48 5.98
C THR A 96 0.70 27.63 5.02
N ALA A 97 1.23 26.46 4.69
CA ALA A 97 0.49 25.38 4.03
C ALA A 97 0.41 24.17 4.96
N LYS A 98 -0.70 23.43 4.90
CA LYS A 98 -0.86 22.19 5.66
C LYS A 98 0.02 21.10 5.08
N VAL A 99 0.70 20.35 5.94
CA VAL A 99 1.43 19.14 5.58
C VAL A 99 0.49 17.95 5.72
N GLU A 100 0.07 17.38 4.60
CA GLU A 100 -0.84 16.23 4.59
C GLU A 100 -0.08 14.93 4.83
N GLN A 101 0.21 14.58 6.08
CA GLN A 101 0.79 13.28 6.42
C GLN A 101 0.03 12.62 7.57
N THR A 102 -0.22 11.33 7.45
CA THR A 102 -0.81 10.50 8.50
C THR A 102 0.32 9.70 9.15
N VAL A 103 0.49 9.88 10.45
CA VAL A 103 1.64 9.37 11.20
C VAL A 103 1.19 8.40 12.28
N CYS A 104 2.07 7.49 12.65
CA CYS A 104 1.79 6.54 13.71
C CYS A 104 1.74 7.24 15.07
N SER A 105 0.68 6.99 15.85
CA SER A 105 0.50 7.53 17.19
C SER A 105 1.55 7.06 18.21
N ILE A 106 2.21 5.93 17.95
CA ILE A 106 3.24 5.34 18.84
C ILE A 106 4.66 5.70 18.38
N PHE A 107 4.89 5.71 17.07
CA PHE A 107 6.19 5.96 16.46
C PHE A 107 6.08 7.16 15.52
N PRO A 108 6.24 8.41 16.01
CA PRO A 108 5.95 9.61 15.24
C PRO A 108 6.84 9.83 14.01
N ARG A 109 7.94 9.08 13.90
CA ARG A 109 8.85 9.08 12.74
C ARG A 109 8.41 8.15 11.61
N ARG A 110 7.30 7.41 11.81
CA ARG A 110 6.77 6.47 10.83
C ARG A 110 5.39 6.92 10.37
N LEU A 111 5.16 6.74 9.08
CA LEU A 111 3.84 6.91 8.49
C LEU A 111 2.88 5.84 9.04
N ALA A 112 1.62 6.20 9.16
CA ALA A 112 0.58 5.25 9.46
C ALA A 112 0.26 4.41 8.22
N THR A 113 0.08 3.11 8.45
CA THR A 113 -0.31 2.12 7.45
C THR A 113 -1.71 1.58 7.71
N CYS A 114 -2.20 1.73 8.95
CA CYS A 114 -3.50 1.24 9.36
C CYS A 114 -4.17 2.17 10.38
N GLU A 115 -5.47 2.00 10.52
CA GLU A 115 -6.33 2.69 11.46
C GLU A 115 -7.15 1.66 12.25
N VAL A 116 -7.17 1.82 13.57
CA VAL A 116 -7.99 1.00 14.48
C VAL A 116 -8.56 1.91 15.55
N ASP A 117 -9.88 1.85 15.76
CA ASP A 117 -10.57 2.61 16.81
C ASP A 117 -10.28 4.13 16.74
N ASN A 118 -10.30 4.68 15.52
CA ASN A 118 -9.98 6.08 15.20
C ASN A 118 -8.55 6.53 15.55
N GLN A 119 -7.62 5.58 15.72
CA GLN A 119 -6.19 5.86 15.92
C GLN A 119 -5.36 5.28 14.78
N PHE A 120 -4.31 6.01 14.40
CA PHE A 120 -3.47 5.67 13.27
C PHE A 120 -2.16 5.01 13.72
N TYR A 121 -1.82 3.88 13.11
CA TYR A 121 -0.66 3.10 13.46
C TYR A 121 0.18 2.75 12.23
N SER A 122 1.49 2.71 12.41
CA SER A 122 2.38 1.91 11.56
C SER A 122 2.23 0.43 11.95
N ASP A 123 2.67 -0.49 11.11
CA ASP A 123 2.55 -1.93 11.41
C ASP A 123 3.25 -2.32 12.72
N GLU A 124 4.44 -1.77 12.95
CA GLU A 124 5.17 -1.99 14.20
C GLU A 124 4.44 -1.34 15.38
N GLY A 125 3.92 -0.13 15.20
CA GLY A 125 3.15 0.58 16.22
C GLY A 125 1.91 -0.20 16.63
N TYR A 126 1.17 -0.73 15.65
CA TYR A 126 0.00 -1.55 15.89
C TYR A 126 0.34 -2.81 16.68
N ARG A 127 1.36 -3.56 16.27
CA ARG A 127 1.82 -4.76 16.98
C ARG A 127 2.25 -4.46 18.41
N PHE A 128 2.98 -3.36 18.62
CA PHE A 128 3.40 -2.93 19.95
C PHE A 128 2.21 -2.64 20.87
N VAL A 129 1.17 -1.96 20.37
CA VAL A 129 -0.06 -1.70 21.15
C VAL A 129 -0.84 -2.98 21.36
N LEU A 130 -0.98 -3.82 20.34
CA LEU A 130 -1.72 -5.07 20.41
C LEU A 130 -1.16 -6.01 21.47
N ALA A 131 0.16 -6.09 21.60
CA ALA A 131 0.83 -6.88 22.64
C ALA A 131 0.49 -6.40 24.06
N LYS A 132 0.25 -5.10 24.25
CA LYS A 132 -0.13 -4.51 25.55
C LYS A 132 -1.64 -4.50 25.79
N HIS A 133 -2.42 -4.41 24.71
CA HIS A 133 -3.86 -4.29 24.71
C HIS A 133 -4.49 -5.25 23.70
N PRO A 134 -4.52 -6.57 23.97
CA PRO A 134 -5.03 -7.58 23.03
C PRO A 134 -6.49 -7.37 22.62
N ALA A 135 -7.28 -6.69 23.46
CA ALA A 135 -8.68 -6.34 23.17
C ALA A 135 -8.83 -5.50 21.89
N LEU A 136 -7.77 -4.80 21.44
CA LEU A 136 -7.77 -4.05 20.18
C LEU A 136 -8.04 -4.95 18.97
N ARG A 137 -7.78 -6.26 19.07
CA ARG A 137 -8.08 -7.25 18.01
C ARG A 137 -9.58 -7.42 17.73
N SER A 138 -10.42 -7.10 18.71
CA SER A 138 -11.89 -7.14 18.54
C SER A 138 -12.41 -5.95 17.71
N LYS A 139 -11.56 -4.97 17.39
CA LYS A 139 -11.89 -3.79 16.60
C LYS A 139 -11.53 -3.99 15.13
N HIS A 140 -12.21 -3.26 14.25
CA HIS A 140 -11.92 -3.30 12.82
C HIS A 140 -10.52 -2.75 12.53
N LEU A 141 -9.68 -3.55 11.87
CA LEU A 141 -8.39 -3.14 11.35
C LEU A 141 -8.56 -2.64 9.92
N LYS A 142 -8.52 -1.31 9.75
CA LYS A 142 -8.61 -0.67 8.44
C LYS A 142 -7.22 -0.38 7.91
N ILE A 143 -6.89 -0.90 6.72
CA ILE A 143 -5.62 -0.58 6.05
C ILE A 143 -5.77 0.72 5.27
N LEU A 144 -4.87 1.67 5.50
CA LEU A 144 -4.88 2.96 4.82
C LEU A 144 -4.50 2.79 3.35
N GLY A 145 -5.26 3.44 2.46
CA GLY A 145 -5.11 3.26 1.01
C GLY A 145 -5.75 1.97 0.46
N GLY A 146 -6.27 1.10 1.34
CA GLY A 146 -6.88 -0.17 0.97
C GLY A 146 -5.86 -1.24 0.58
N TYR A 147 -6.37 -2.43 0.27
CA TYR A 147 -5.56 -3.54 -0.20
C TYR A 147 -5.27 -3.38 -1.70
N ARG A 148 -4.04 -3.64 -2.12
CA ARG A 148 -3.63 -3.59 -3.54
C ARG A 148 -3.60 -4.99 -4.12
N CYS A 149 -3.99 -5.12 -5.39
CA CYS A 149 -3.87 -6.37 -6.10
C CYS A 149 -2.39 -6.69 -6.34
N GLN A 150 -1.99 -7.92 -6.03
CA GLN A 150 -0.61 -8.38 -6.22
C GLN A 150 -0.27 -8.63 -7.69
N GLU A 151 -1.25 -9.05 -8.49
CA GLU A 151 -1.08 -9.29 -9.93
C GLU A 151 -1.13 -7.99 -10.75
N TYR A 152 -1.96 -7.03 -10.32
CA TYR A 152 -2.19 -5.74 -10.99
C TYR A 152 -2.01 -4.61 -9.99
N VAL A 153 -0.76 -4.15 -9.82
CA VAL A 153 -0.35 -3.23 -8.74
C VAL A 153 -1.12 -1.89 -8.74
N GLU A 154 -1.59 -1.48 -9.91
CA GLU A 154 -2.40 -0.28 -10.11
C GLU A 154 -3.87 -0.43 -9.68
N LYS A 155 -4.33 -1.66 -9.40
CA LYS A 155 -5.71 -1.96 -9.02
C LYS A 155 -5.84 -2.22 -7.52
N LYS A 156 -7.00 -1.87 -6.97
CA LYS A 156 -7.40 -2.30 -5.63
C LYS A 156 -7.71 -3.79 -5.65
N ALA A 157 -7.38 -4.47 -4.57
CA ALA A 157 -7.84 -5.83 -4.34
C ALA A 157 -9.31 -5.81 -3.93
N GLU A 158 -10.06 -6.72 -4.52
CA GLU A 158 -11.49 -6.93 -4.30
C GLU A 158 -11.75 -8.26 -3.61
N VAL A 159 -10.76 -9.16 -3.65
CA VAL A 159 -10.81 -10.48 -3.04
C VAL A 159 -9.48 -10.85 -2.38
N LEU A 160 -9.57 -11.75 -1.41
CA LEU A 160 -8.44 -12.42 -0.76
C LEU A 160 -8.68 -13.92 -0.81
N THR A 161 -7.67 -14.68 -1.24
CA THR A 161 -7.65 -16.14 -1.15
C THR A 161 -7.19 -16.56 0.24
N GLU A 162 -7.99 -17.34 0.96
CA GLU A 162 -7.67 -17.73 2.36
C GLU A 162 -6.52 -18.74 2.45
N ASP A 163 -6.32 -19.54 1.41
CA ASP A 163 -5.28 -20.56 1.31
C ASP A 163 -3.91 -19.96 0.99
N THR A 164 -3.83 -19.09 -0.03
CA THR A 164 -2.58 -18.46 -0.46
C THR A 164 -2.34 -17.09 0.17
N LEU A 165 -3.36 -16.48 0.80
CA LEU A 165 -3.31 -15.15 1.41
C LEU A 165 -2.90 -14.04 0.43
N GLU A 166 -3.33 -14.18 -0.82
CA GLU A 166 -3.04 -13.24 -1.91
C GLU A 166 -4.20 -12.25 -2.08
N PHE A 167 -3.86 -10.96 -2.03
CA PHE A 167 -4.81 -9.89 -2.34
C PHE A 167 -4.91 -9.71 -3.85
N LEU A 168 -6.11 -9.88 -4.42
CA LEU A 168 -6.32 -9.86 -5.86
C LEU A 168 -7.52 -8.99 -6.25
N SER A 169 -7.46 -8.37 -7.42
CA SER A 169 -8.65 -7.87 -8.12
C SER A 169 -9.42 -9.04 -8.73
N TRP A 170 -10.69 -8.86 -9.09
CA TRP A 170 -11.44 -9.92 -9.76
C TRP A 170 -10.76 -10.37 -11.06
N GLU A 171 -10.18 -9.43 -11.82
CA GLU A 171 -9.43 -9.75 -13.03
C GLU A 171 -8.17 -10.59 -12.72
N GLY A 172 -7.40 -10.22 -11.69
CA GLY A 172 -6.22 -10.98 -11.25
C GLY A 172 -6.59 -12.39 -10.82
N TYR A 173 -7.65 -12.49 -10.02
CA TYR A 173 -8.21 -13.77 -9.61
C TYR A 173 -8.62 -14.63 -10.82
N PHE A 174 -9.44 -14.11 -11.73
CA PHE A 174 -9.83 -14.90 -12.91
C PHE A 174 -8.64 -15.26 -13.79
N LYS A 175 -7.66 -14.37 -13.98
CA LYS A 175 -6.45 -14.70 -14.75
C LYS A 175 -5.71 -15.90 -14.16
N LEU A 176 -5.48 -15.90 -12.84
CA LEU A 176 -4.74 -16.96 -12.15
C LEU A 176 -5.52 -18.27 -12.04
N PHE A 177 -6.85 -18.18 -11.85
CA PHE A 177 -7.68 -19.34 -11.53
C PHE A 177 -8.54 -19.86 -12.70
N ARG A 178 -8.55 -19.19 -13.88
CA ARG A 178 -9.24 -19.67 -15.10
C ARG A 178 -8.58 -20.89 -15.75
N HIS A 179 -7.32 -21.17 -15.43
CA HIS A 179 -6.59 -22.34 -15.94
C HIS A 179 -6.48 -23.52 -14.97
N LYS A 180 -6.81 -23.35 -13.68
CA LYS A 180 -6.95 -24.45 -12.72
C LYS A 180 -8.36 -25.03 -12.87
N GLN A 181 -8.47 -26.20 -13.52
CA GLN A 181 -9.75 -26.87 -13.74
C GLN A 181 -10.60 -26.97 -12.47
N LEU A 182 -11.85 -26.50 -12.57
CA LEU A 182 -13.07 -27.14 -12.07
C LEU A 182 -12.85 -28.26 -11.02
N THR A 183 -12.64 -27.88 -9.77
CA THR A 183 -12.96 -28.74 -8.63
C THR A 183 -13.77 -27.89 -7.66
N GLY A 184 -14.97 -28.36 -7.29
CA GLY A 184 -16.03 -27.60 -6.61
C GLY A 184 -15.76 -27.03 -5.21
N GLY A 185 -14.52 -26.66 -4.89
CA GLY A 185 -14.11 -26.03 -3.61
C GLY A 185 -13.71 -24.54 -3.70
N LEU A 186 -13.68 -23.94 -4.90
CA LEU A 186 -13.15 -22.58 -5.13
C LEU A 186 -13.88 -21.45 -4.40
N TYR A 187 -15.16 -21.62 -4.05
CA TYR A 187 -15.94 -20.57 -3.38
C TYR A 187 -15.73 -20.51 -1.86
N ASN A 188 -15.25 -21.59 -1.25
CA ASN A 188 -15.18 -21.68 0.22
C ASN A 188 -13.95 -20.97 0.81
N TYR A 189 -12.94 -20.69 0.00
CA TYR A 189 -11.67 -20.09 0.41
C TYR A 189 -11.49 -18.66 -0.13
N LEU A 190 -12.58 -18.03 -0.59
CA LEU A 190 -12.54 -16.67 -1.14
C LEU A 190 -13.24 -15.71 -0.21
N LEU A 191 -12.53 -14.67 0.21
CA LEU A 191 -13.07 -13.54 0.95
C LEU A 191 -13.24 -12.36 0.01
N THR A 192 -14.45 -11.81 -0.09
CA THR A 192 -14.67 -10.54 -0.79
C THR A 192 -14.37 -9.37 0.12
N ILE A 193 -13.79 -8.32 -0.42
CA ILE A 193 -13.34 -7.13 0.30
C ILE A 193 -14.23 -5.95 -0.12
N ASP A 194 -14.79 -5.23 0.85
CA ASP A 194 -15.55 -4.01 0.56
C ASP A 194 -14.64 -2.75 0.51
N GLN A 195 -15.25 -1.60 0.23
CA GLN A 195 -14.53 -0.33 0.13
C GLN A 195 -13.93 0.14 1.46
N GLU A 196 -14.47 -0.32 2.59
CA GLU A 196 -14.00 -0.01 3.94
C GLU A 196 -12.97 -1.03 4.46
N GLY A 197 -12.65 -2.05 3.66
CA GLY A 197 -11.69 -3.09 3.97
C GLY A 197 -12.24 -4.21 4.86
N TYR A 198 -13.56 -4.35 4.98
CA TYR A 198 -14.17 -5.50 5.63
C TYR A 198 -14.16 -6.72 4.71
N PHE A 199 -13.92 -7.89 5.31
CA PHE A 199 -13.96 -9.18 4.62
C PHE A 199 -15.32 -9.83 4.78
N PHE A 200 -15.77 -10.50 3.72
CA PHE A 200 -16.99 -11.27 3.71
C PHE A 200 -16.75 -12.68 3.15
N ARG A 201 -17.27 -13.68 3.85
CA ARG A 201 -17.31 -15.08 3.41
C ARG A 201 -18.76 -15.41 3.08
N LEU A 202 -19.03 -15.77 1.82
CA LEU A 202 -20.39 -16.10 1.35
C LEU A 202 -21.43 -15.01 1.70
N GLY A 203 -21.03 -13.74 1.61
CA GLY A 203 -21.88 -12.58 1.91
C GLY A 203 -22.05 -12.25 3.41
N GLN A 204 -21.49 -13.06 4.32
CA GLN A 204 -21.45 -12.75 5.75
C GLN A 204 -20.14 -12.06 6.13
N LYS A 205 -20.26 -10.95 6.85
CA LYS A 205 -19.12 -10.18 7.35
C LYS A 205 -18.31 -11.00 8.35
N LEU A 206 -17.00 -11.08 8.18
CA LEU A 206 -16.12 -11.76 9.13
C LEU A 206 -16.06 -11.00 10.46
N PRO A 207 -15.95 -11.74 11.59
CA PRO A 207 -15.61 -11.13 12.87
C PRO A 207 -14.29 -10.35 12.77
N PRO A 208 -14.18 -9.18 13.41
CA PRO A 208 -12.97 -8.35 13.35
C PRO A 208 -11.70 -9.10 13.80
N GLU A 209 -11.82 -9.98 14.79
CA GLU A 209 -10.68 -10.73 15.31
C GLU A 209 -10.10 -11.72 14.28
N GLU A 210 -10.98 -12.40 13.55
CA GLU A 210 -10.60 -13.30 12.47
C GLU A 210 -9.98 -12.52 11.31
N ALA A 211 -10.65 -11.44 10.88
CA ALA A 211 -10.16 -10.57 9.82
C ALA A 211 -8.77 -9.97 10.13
N SER A 212 -8.56 -9.47 11.36
CA SER A 212 -7.28 -8.92 11.80
C SER A 212 -6.16 -9.96 11.72
N ARG A 213 -6.40 -11.20 12.16
CA ARG A 213 -5.40 -12.29 12.07
C ARG A 213 -5.03 -12.63 10.64
N ILE A 214 -6.02 -12.69 9.76
CA ILE A 214 -5.81 -12.96 8.33
C ILE A 214 -4.96 -11.85 7.70
N VAL A 215 -5.27 -10.59 7.98
CA VAL A 215 -4.51 -9.43 7.49
C VAL A 215 -3.08 -9.43 8.04
N ASP A 216 -2.91 -9.66 9.35
CA ASP A 216 -1.58 -9.73 9.98
C ASP A 216 -0.72 -10.80 9.30
N LYS A 217 -1.29 -11.99 9.07
CA LYS A 217 -0.61 -13.11 8.41
C LYS A 217 -0.27 -12.79 6.94
N ALA A 218 -1.21 -12.26 6.17
CA ALA A 218 -1.01 -11.91 4.77
C ALA A 218 0.08 -10.82 4.62
N ARG A 219 0.06 -9.79 5.47
CA ARG A 219 1.05 -8.71 5.45
C ARG A 219 2.42 -9.17 5.91
N PHE A 220 2.47 -10.09 6.87
CA PHE A 220 3.71 -10.73 7.29
C PHE A 220 4.36 -11.51 6.15
N LEU A 221 3.58 -12.33 5.42
CA LEU A 221 4.08 -13.08 4.27
C LEU A 221 4.59 -12.15 3.14
N ALA A 222 3.86 -11.08 2.84
CA ALA A 222 4.26 -10.10 1.83
C ALA A 222 5.59 -9.38 2.19
N GLY A 223 5.80 -9.06 3.47
CA GLY A 223 6.96 -8.31 3.93
C GLY A 223 8.19 -9.15 4.29
N GLY A 224 7.98 -10.31 4.92
CA GLY A 224 9.03 -11.15 5.50
C GLY A 224 9.36 -12.40 4.69
N GLY A 225 8.60 -12.72 3.64
CA GLY A 225 8.77 -13.98 2.92
C GLY A 225 8.24 -15.18 3.71
N GLU A 226 8.13 -16.31 3.02
CA GLU A 226 7.57 -17.53 3.58
C GLU A 226 8.51 -18.18 4.61
N TRP A 227 7.93 -18.58 5.74
CA TRP A 227 8.59 -19.45 6.71
C TRP A 227 8.20 -20.90 6.45
N ALA A 228 9.21 -21.74 6.28
CA ALA A 228 9.06 -23.18 6.16
C ALA A 228 9.48 -23.86 7.47
N SER A 229 8.69 -24.84 7.92
CA SER A 229 9.02 -25.65 9.08
C SER A 229 9.90 -26.83 8.67
N PHE A 230 10.96 -27.05 9.45
CA PHE A 230 11.85 -28.18 9.34
C PHE A 230 11.98 -28.85 10.69
N THR A 231 12.54 -30.05 10.70
CA THR A 231 12.81 -30.82 11.91
C THR A 231 14.31 -31.06 12.00
N ASP A 232 14.91 -30.83 13.16
CA ASP A 232 16.32 -31.13 13.37
C ASP A 232 16.55 -32.61 13.72
N ASP A 233 17.81 -33.00 13.89
CA ASP A 233 18.20 -34.37 14.23
C ASP A 233 17.63 -34.83 15.60
N GLN A 234 17.22 -33.89 16.47
CA GLN A 234 16.58 -34.16 17.75
C GLN A 234 15.04 -34.20 17.66
N HIS A 235 14.49 -34.10 16.45
CA HIS A 235 13.06 -34.00 16.16
C HIS A 235 12.39 -32.72 16.71
N ASP A 236 13.17 -31.68 17.02
CA ASP A 236 12.62 -30.37 17.36
C ASP A 236 12.21 -29.63 16.07
N ALA A 237 11.02 -29.04 16.09
CA ALA A 237 10.57 -28.20 15.00
C ALA A 237 11.28 -26.83 15.04
N TYR A 238 11.86 -26.42 13.91
CA TYR A 238 12.39 -25.08 13.71
C TYR A 238 11.84 -24.47 12.42
N TRP A 239 11.75 -23.16 12.38
CA TRP A 239 11.21 -22.40 11.26
C TRP A 239 12.33 -21.62 10.59
N TYR A 240 12.47 -21.77 9.28
CA TYR A 240 13.45 -21.06 8.47
C TYR A 240 12.76 -20.07 7.54
N ASN A 241 13.22 -18.82 7.56
CA ASN A 241 12.76 -17.79 6.66
C ASN A 241 13.50 -17.89 5.32
N LEU A 242 12.77 -18.14 4.23
CA LEU A 242 13.37 -18.33 2.91
C LEU A 242 13.99 -17.05 2.32
N ARG A 243 13.50 -15.86 2.71
CA ARG A 243 13.96 -14.56 2.22
C ARG A 243 15.16 -14.05 3.01
N ASP A 244 15.00 -13.96 4.33
CA ASP A 244 15.95 -13.35 5.26
C ASP A 244 17.02 -14.34 5.74
N LYS A 245 16.85 -15.64 5.45
CA LYS A 245 17.78 -16.72 5.78
C LYS A 245 18.08 -16.85 7.28
N VAL A 246 17.06 -16.62 8.10
CA VAL A 246 17.11 -16.71 9.58
C VAL A 246 16.29 -17.88 10.10
N VAL A 247 16.64 -18.38 11.28
CA VAL A 247 15.99 -19.51 11.96
C VAL A 247 15.34 -19.06 13.28
N THR A 248 14.17 -19.60 13.60
CA THR A 248 13.54 -19.48 14.93
C THR A 248 12.97 -20.82 15.39
N LYS A 249 12.93 -21.05 16.72
CA LYS A 249 12.27 -22.23 17.33
C LYS A 249 10.80 -21.99 17.65
N THR A 250 10.35 -20.72 17.66
CA THR A 250 8.95 -20.37 17.91
C THR A 250 8.21 -20.24 16.60
N ASN A 251 7.00 -20.80 16.48
CA ASN A 251 6.23 -20.69 15.24
C ASN A 251 5.93 -19.20 14.94
N PRO A 252 6.50 -18.65 13.85
CA PRO A 252 6.34 -17.24 13.53
C PRO A 252 4.88 -16.92 13.27
N TYR A 253 4.12 -17.82 12.64
CA TYR A 253 2.70 -17.60 12.32
C TYR A 253 1.77 -17.56 13.53
N PHE A 254 2.18 -18.09 14.68
CA PHE A 254 1.42 -18.03 15.94
C PHE A 254 1.95 -16.99 16.93
N SER A 255 3.04 -16.30 16.58
CA SER A 255 3.62 -15.24 17.40
C SER A 255 2.91 -13.88 17.19
N TYR A 256 1.77 -13.88 16.47
CA TYR A 256 1.00 -12.70 16.05
C TYR A 256 -0.40 -12.64 16.67
#